data_AF-A0A5P0JDF5-F1
#
_entry.id   AF-A0A5P0JDF5-F1
#
_cell.length_a   1.000
_cell.length_b   1.000
_cell.length_c   1.000
_cell.angle_alpha   90.00
_cell.angle_beta   90.00
_cell.angle_gamma   90.00
#
_symmetry.space_group_name_H-M   'P 1'
#
loop_
_entity.id
_entity.type
_entity.pdbx_description
1 polymer ?
#
loop_
_entity_poly.entity_id
_entity_poly.type
_entity_poly.pdbx_seq_one_letter_code
_entity_poly.pdbx_strand_id
1 'polypeptide(L)'
;MEPFKYICHYWGKSSKSLTKENDIHLLIYHCLDVAAVADCWWDQSVVLQNTFCRNEMLSKQRVKAWLLFFIALHDIGKFDIRFQYKSAESWLKLNPATPSLNGPSTQMCRKFNHGAAGLYWFNQDSLSEQSLGDFFSFFDAAPHPYESWFPWVEAVTGHHGFILHSQDQDKSRWEMPASLASYAAQDKQAREEWISVLEALFLTPAGLSINDIPPDCSSLLAGFCSLADWLGSWTTTNTFLFNEDAPSDINALRTYFQDRQQDASRVLELSGLVSNKRCYEGVHALLDNGYQPRQLQVLVDALPVAPGLTVIEAPTGSGKTETALAYAWKLIDQQIADSVIFALPTQATANAMLTRMEASASHLFSSPNLILAHGNSRFNHLFQSIKSRAITEQGQEEAWVQCCQWLSQSNKKVFLGQIGVCTIDQVLISVLPVKHRFIRGLGIGRSVLIVDEVHAYDTYMNGLLEAVLKAQADVGGSVILLSATLPMKQKQKLLDTYGLHTDPVENNSAYPLINWRGVNGAQRFDLLAHPEQLPPRFSIQPEPIYLADMLPDLTMLERMIAAANAGAQVCLICNLVDVAQVCYQRLKELNNTQVDIDLFHA
;
A
#
# COMPACT_ATOMS: atom_id res chain seq x y z
N MET A 1 -10.02 -45.39 -4.42
CA MET A 1 -10.86 -44.42 -3.70
C MET A 1 -10.35 -43.07 -4.16
N GLU A 2 -11.18 -42.25 -4.81
CA GLU A 2 -10.71 -40.93 -5.27
C GLU A 2 -10.26 -40.11 -4.05
N PRO A 3 -9.08 -39.48 -4.08
CA PRO A 3 -8.44 -38.89 -2.89
C PRO A 3 -9.13 -37.60 -2.44
N PHE A 4 -9.83 -36.96 -3.38
CA PHE A 4 -10.55 -35.71 -3.22
C PHE A 4 -11.88 -35.86 -3.95
N LYS A 5 -12.98 -35.83 -3.20
CA LYS A 5 -14.29 -36.19 -3.73
C LYS A 5 -15.05 -34.99 -4.29
N TYR A 6 -14.74 -33.77 -3.83
CA TYR A 6 -15.55 -32.59 -4.11
C TYR A 6 -14.73 -31.45 -4.73
N ILE A 7 -13.52 -31.17 -4.24
CA ILE A 7 -12.77 -29.96 -4.61
C ILE A 7 -12.23 -29.94 -6.04
N CYS A 8 -12.11 -31.09 -6.71
CA CYS A 8 -11.55 -31.20 -8.07
C CYS A 8 -12.53 -30.80 -9.19
N HIS A 9 -13.79 -30.50 -8.85
CA HIS A 9 -14.85 -30.21 -9.81
C HIS A 9 -15.09 -28.72 -10.06
N TYR A 10 -14.26 -27.85 -9.47
CA TYR A 10 -14.45 -26.40 -9.48
C TYR A 10 -13.28 -25.71 -10.20
N TRP A 11 -13.60 -24.80 -11.12
CA TRP A 11 -12.59 -23.98 -11.80
C TRP A 11 -12.35 -22.68 -11.02
N GLY A 12 -11.09 -22.24 -11.00
CA GLY A 12 -10.66 -20.95 -10.44
C GLY A 12 -10.43 -19.89 -11.51
N LYS A 13 -9.85 -20.30 -12.65
CA LYS A 13 -9.70 -19.51 -13.88
C LYS A 13 -10.10 -20.35 -15.10
N SER A 14 -10.61 -19.68 -16.13
CA SER A 14 -10.97 -20.28 -17.41
C SER A 14 -10.64 -19.29 -18.53
N SER A 15 -10.13 -19.78 -19.65
CA SER A 15 -9.95 -18.97 -20.84
C SER A 15 -11.31 -18.58 -21.45
N LYS A 16 -11.34 -17.51 -22.26
CA LYS A 16 -12.59 -17.01 -22.88
C LYS A 16 -13.11 -17.89 -24.01
N SER A 17 -12.31 -18.84 -24.50
CA SER A 17 -12.65 -19.73 -25.60
C SER A 17 -11.88 -21.04 -25.40
N LEU A 18 -12.60 -22.13 -25.10
CA LEU A 18 -12.03 -23.46 -24.87
C LEU A 18 -11.57 -24.08 -26.20
N THR A 19 -10.44 -23.61 -26.72
CA THR A 19 -9.92 -23.98 -28.06
C THR A 19 -8.61 -24.76 -28.01
N LYS A 20 -8.01 -24.94 -26.83
CA LYS A 20 -6.71 -25.59 -26.61
C LYS A 20 -6.75 -26.53 -25.41
N GLU A 21 -5.76 -27.43 -25.33
CA GLU A 21 -5.42 -28.12 -24.08
C GLU A 21 -4.97 -27.07 -23.03
N ASN A 22 -5.34 -27.26 -21.75
CA ASN A 22 -5.09 -26.34 -20.62
C ASN A 22 -5.87 -25.01 -20.61
N ASP A 23 -7.14 -25.01 -20.99
CA ASP A 23 -7.99 -23.82 -20.92
C ASP A 23 -8.68 -23.59 -19.56
N ILE A 24 -8.61 -24.59 -18.66
CA ILE A 24 -9.15 -24.53 -17.30
C ILE A 24 -8.01 -24.65 -16.30
N HIS A 25 -8.11 -23.87 -15.22
CA HIS A 25 -7.26 -24.03 -14.06
C HIS A 25 -8.12 -24.26 -12.83
N LEU A 26 -7.92 -25.40 -12.17
CA LEU A 26 -8.72 -25.79 -11.01
C LEU A 26 -8.60 -24.76 -9.89
N LEU A 27 -9.69 -24.58 -9.15
CA LEU A 27 -9.78 -23.60 -8.07
C LEU A 27 -8.70 -23.84 -7.00
N ILE A 28 -8.49 -25.10 -6.64
CA ILE A 28 -7.49 -25.50 -5.65
C ILE A 28 -6.07 -25.10 -6.07
N TYR A 29 -5.72 -25.25 -7.34
CA TYR A 29 -4.41 -24.85 -7.85
C TYR A 29 -4.25 -23.34 -7.84
N HIS A 30 -5.29 -22.59 -8.20
CA HIS A 30 -5.23 -21.14 -8.13
C HIS A 30 -4.99 -20.66 -6.70
N CYS A 31 -5.71 -21.23 -5.74
CA CYS A 31 -5.52 -20.89 -4.33
C CYS A 31 -4.09 -21.21 -3.86
N LEU A 32 -3.49 -22.31 -4.33
CA LEU A 32 -2.10 -22.66 -4.03
C LEU A 32 -1.09 -21.75 -4.74
N ASP A 33 -1.35 -21.31 -5.97
CA ASP A 33 -0.52 -20.34 -6.69
C ASP A 33 -0.44 -19.01 -5.93
N VAL A 34 -1.60 -18.53 -5.45
CA VAL A 34 -1.69 -17.32 -4.62
C VAL A 34 -0.98 -17.51 -3.27
N ALA A 35 -1.14 -18.66 -2.64
CA ALA A 35 -0.39 -19.00 -1.43
C ALA A 35 1.12 -19.08 -1.69
N ALA A 36 1.57 -19.58 -2.84
CA ALA A 36 3.00 -19.66 -3.18
C ALA A 36 3.60 -18.27 -3.36
N VAL A 37 2.87 -17.33 -3.96
CA VAL A 37 3.30 -15.92 -4.00
C VAL A 37 3.42 -15.34 -2.60
N ALA A 38 2.43 -15.56 -1.73
CA ALA A 38 2.48 -15.10 -0.35
C ALA A 38 3.65 -15.70 0.44
N ASP A 39 3.92 -16.99 0.23
CA ASP A 39 5.01 -17.75 0.84
C ASP A 39 6.38 -17.18 0.46
N CYS A 40 6.64 -17.03 -0.84
CA CYS A 40 7.85 -16.40 -1.36
C CYS A 40 8.00 -14.96 -0.88
N TRP A 41 6.94 -14.16 -0.89
CA TRP A 41 7.01 -12.76 -0.49
C TRP A 41 7.30 -12.61 1.01
N TRP A 42 6.68 -13.46 1.83
CA TRP A 42 6.97 -13.52 3.27
C TRP A 42 8.46 -13.80 3.53
N ASP A 43 9.04 -14.79 2.86
CA ASP A 43 10.45 -15.16 3.07
C ASP A 43 11.43 -14.08 2.61
N GLN A 44 11.05 -13.29 1.60
CA GLN A 44 11.88 -12.23 1.04
C GLN A 44 11.77 -10.88 1.77
N SER A 45 10.74 -10.65 2.59
CA SER A 45 10.54 -9.38 3.32
C SER A 45 10.54 -9.57 4.84
N VAL A 46 11.65 -9.22 5.47
CA VAL A 46 11.77 -9.15 6.94
C VAL A 46 10.79 -8.12 7.53
N VAL A 47 10.50 -7.04 6.79
CA VAL A 47 9.55 -6.01 7.20
C VAL A 47 8.15 -6.59 7.37
N LEU A 48 7.65 -7.31 6.36
CA LEU A 48 6.33 -7.96 6.44
C LEU A 48 6.29 -8.97 7.58
N GLN A 49 7.35 -9.79 7.75
CA GLN A 49 7.43 -10.73 8.87
C GLN A 49 7.28 -10.02 10.22
N ASN A 50 7.98 -8.91 10.42
CA ASN A 50 7.93 -8.14 11.66
C ASN A 50 6.56 -7.50 11.87
N THR A 51 5.94 -6.96 10.81
CA THR A 51 4.59 -6.37 10.88
C THR A 51 3.53 -7.40 11.25
N PHE A 52 3.52 -8.58 10.62
CA PHE A 52 2.53 -9.61 10.92
C PHE A 52 2.77 -10.32 12.26
N CYS A 53 3.99 -10.31 12.81
CA CYS A 53 4.32 -10.94 14.09
C CYS A 53 4.30 -9.97 15.29
N ARG A 54 3.95 -8.70 15.09
CA ARG A 54 4.29 -7.61 16.03
C ARG A 54 3.73 -7.77 17.45
N ASN A 55 2.50 -8.26 17.57
CA ASN A 55 1.79 -8.39 18.85
C ASN A 55 1.67 -9.85 19.29
N GLU A 56 2.45 -10.74 18.69
CA GLU A 56 2.22 -12.17 18.80
C GLU A 56 3.26 -12.87 19.67
N MET A 57 2.79 -13.81 20.49
CA MET A 57 3.65 -14.75 21.20
C MET A 57 4.03 -15.97 20.35
N LEU A 58 3.48 -16.06 19.14
CA LEU A 58 3.74 -17.17 18.20
C LEU A 58 5.08 -16.99 17.48
N SER A 59 5.75 -18.12 17.21
CA SER A 59 6.92 -18.13 16.32
C SER A 59 6.54 -17.70 14.90
N LYS A 60 7.47 -17.07 14.16
CA LYS A 60 7.28 -16.67 12.76
C LYS A 60 6.72 -17.79 11.86
N GLN A 61 7.16 -19.05 12.08
CA GLN A 61 6.67 -20.21 11.34
C GLN A 61 5.17 -20.46 11.54
N ARG A 62 4.67 -20.31 12.77
CA ARG A 62 3.26 -20.50 13.12
C ARG A 62 2.38 -19.36 12.58
N VAL A 63 2.88 -18.11 12.61
CA VAL A 63 2.18 -16.96 11.99
C VAL A 63 2.10 -17.15 10.47
N LYS A 64 3.20 -17.58 9.84
CA LYS A 64 3.25 -17.90 8.40
C LYS A 64 2.25 -18.99 8.02
N ALA A 65 2.14 -20.05 8.81
CA ALA A 65 1.19 -21.14 8.59
C ALA A 65 -0.27 -20.64 8.54
N TRP A 66 -0.66 -19.81 9.51
CA TRP A 66 -1.99 -19.15 9.50
C TRP A 66 -2.16 -18.22 8.31
N LEU A 67 -1.15 -17.42 7.98
CA LEU A 67 -1.16 -16.51 6.84
C LEU A 67 -1.45 -17.27 5.52
N LEU A 68 -0.72 -18.35 5.26
CA LEU A 68 -0.89 -19.17 4.06
C LEU A 68 -2.25 -19.87 4.04
N PHE A 69 -2.68 -20.42 5.17
CA PHE A 69 -4.00 -21.03 5.33
C PHE A 69 -5.12 -20.07 4.94
N PHE A 70 -5.15 -18.86 5.51
CA PHE A 70 -6.20 -17.89 5.20
C PHE A 70 -6.09 -17.31 3.79
N ILE A 71 -4.89 -17.08 3.28
CA ILE A 71 -4.71 -16.60 1.89
C ILE A 71 -5.26 -17.62 0.90
N ALA A 72 -5.06 -18.92 1.12
CA ALA A 72 -5.62 -19.96 0.28
C ALA A 72 -7.16 -20.10 0.39
N LEU A 73 -7.80 -19.38 1.32
CA LEU A 73 -9.26 -19.27 1.47
C LEU A 73 -9.86 -18.02 0.80
N HIS A 74 -9.05 -17.11 0.22
CA HIS A 74 -9.53 -15.85 -0.35
C HIS A 74 -10.68 -16.03 -1.36
N ASP A 75 -10.65 -17.16 -2.07
CA ASP A 75 -11.57 -17.53 -3.14
C ASP A 75 -12.55 -18.64 -2.75
N ILE A 76 -12.72 -18.92 -1.45
CA ILE A 76 -13.61 -19.98 -0.95
C ILE A 76 -15.06 -19.86 -1.48
N GLY A 77 -15.54 -18.64 -1.74
CA GLY A 77 -16.86 -18.44 -2.34
C GLY A 77 -16.98 -18.80 -3.83
N LYS A 78 -15.89 -19.22 -4.48
CA LYS A 78 -15.93 -19.84 -5.81
C LYS A 78 -16.37 -21.31 -5.77
N PHE A 79 -16.32 -21.97 -4.61
CA PHE A 79 -17.06 -23.22 -4.33
C PHE A 79 -18.55 -22.90 -4.17
N ASP A 80 -19.14 -22.34 -5.22
CA ASP A 80 -20.56 -22.00 -5.30
C ASP A 80 -21.00 -22.15 -6.76
N ILE A 81 -22.05 -22.91 -6.99
CA ILE A 81 -22.59 -23.18 -8.33
C ILE A 81 -22.88 -21.91 -9.14
N ARG A 82 -23.27 -20.81 -8.48
CA ARG A 82 -23.57 -19.51 -9.14
C ARG A 82 -22.30 -18.84 -9.66
N PHE A 83 -21.15 -19.06 -9.03
CA PHE A 83 -19.86 -18.65 -9.61
C PHE A 83 -19.48 -19.58 -10.76
N GLN A 84 -19.55 -20.89 -10.55
CA GLN A 84 -19.10 -21.88 -11.53
C GLN A 84 -19.87 -21.76 -12.85
N TYR A 85 -21.17 -21.49 -12.81
CA TYR A 85 -22.03 -21.25 -13.98
C TYR A 85 -21.80 -19.89 -14.67
N LYS A 86 -20.88 -19.04 -14.20
CA LYS A 86 -20.38 -17.92 -15.02
C LYS A 86 -19.72 -18.42 -16.30
N SER A 87 -19.16 -19.63 -16.26
CA SER A 87 -18.78 -20.42 -17.44
C SER A 87 -19.40 -21.80 -17.35
N ALA A 88 -20.62 -21.94 -17.86
CA ALA A 88 -21.33 -23.23 -17.87
C ALA A 88 -20.54 -24.31 -18.64
N GLU A 89 -19.79 -23.93 -19.68
CA GLU A 89 -18.96 -24.83 -20.47
C GLU A 89 -17.83 -25.43 -19.62
N SER A 90 -17.09 -24.60 -18.89
CA SER A 90 -16.00 -25.04 -18.00
C SER A 90 -16.54 -25.93 -16.87
N TRP A 91 -17.69 -25.57 -16.30
CA TRP A 91 -18.35 -26.39 -15.28
C TRP A 91 -18.76 -27.77 -15.81
N LEU A 92 -19.38 -27.85 -16.98
CA LEU A 92 -19.79 -29.12 -17.61
C LEU A 92 -18.59 -29.99 -17.99
N LYS A 93 -17.47 -29.39 -18.42
CA LYS A 93 -16.22 -30.14 -18.69
C LYS A 93 -15.70 -30.84 -17.42
N LEU A 94 -15.76 -30.17 -16.26
CA LEU A 94 -15.34 -30.72 -14.97
C LEU A 94 -16.39 -31.64 -14.32
N ASN A 95 -17.65 -31.56 -14.77
CA ASN A 95 -18.80 -32.30 -14.23
C ASN A 95 -19.62 -32.98 -15.34
N PRO A 96 -19.02 -33.90 -16.14
CA PRO A 96 -19.67 -34.47 -17.32
C PRO A 96 -20.88 -35.35 -17.00
N ALA A 97 -20.98 -35.85 -15.75
CA ALA A 97 -22.08 -36.68 -15.29
C ALA A 97 -23.33 -35.88 -14.88
N THR A 98 -23.25 -34.53 -14.81
CA THR A 98 -24.35 -33.69 -14.33
C THR A 98 -25.33 -33.38 -15.47
N PRO A 99 -26.64 -33.68 -15.33
CA PRO A 99 -27.62 -33.37 -16.36
C PRO A 99 -27.73 -31.85 -16.59
N SER A 100 -27.70 -31.42 -17.85
CA SER A 100 -27.64 -30.01 -18.27
C SER A 100 -28.87 -29.13 -17.93
N LEU A 101 -29.87 -29.67 -17.24
CA LEU A 101 -31.24 -29.13 -17.27
C LEU A 101 -31.63 -28.21 -16.10
N ASN A 102 -30.87 -28.11 -15.00
CA ASN A 102 -31.27 -27.34 -13.81
C ASN A 102 -30.13 -26.49 -13.19
N GLY A 103 -29.48 -25.62 -13.97
CA GLY A 103 -28.47 -24.69 -13.48
C GLY A 103 -29.04 -23.38 -12.91
N PRO A 104 -28.25 -22.58 -12.16
CA PRO A 104 -28.63 -21.23 -11.75
C PRO A 104 -28.88 -20.32 -12.95
N SER A 105 -29.78 -19.34 -12.79
CA SER A 105 -30.08 -18.38 -13.85
C SER A 105 -28.90 -17.44 -14.15
N THR A 106 -28.78 -16.97 -15.39
CA THR A 106 -27.75 -16.01 -15.82
C THR A 106 -27.73 -14.74 -14.95
N GLN A 107 -28.90 -14.28 -14.47
CA GLN A 107 -28.98 -13.09 -13.61
C GLN A 107 -28.37 -13.35 -12.22
N MET A 108 -28.60 -14.52 -11.65
CA MET A 108 -27.97 -14.94 -10.38
C MET A 108 -26.45 -14.97 -10.53
N CYS A 109 -25.95 -15.62 -11.59
CA CYS A 109 -24.52 -15.74 -11.83
C CYS A 109 -23.85 -14.37 -12.03
N ARG A 110 -24.47 -13.46 -12.80
CA ARG A 110 -23.92 -12.11 -13.04
C ARG A 110 -23.83 -11.25 -11.78
N LYS A 111 -24.81 -11.32 -10.90
CA LYS A 111 -24.83 -10.54 -9.63
C LYS A 111 -24.00 -11.17 -8.51
N PHE A 112 -23.55 -12.41 -8.70
CA PHE A 112 -22.79 -13.15 -7.69
C PHE A 112 -21.39 -12.58 -7.47
N ASN A 113 -21.09 -12.23 -6.21
CA ASN A 113 -19.79 -11.79 -5.75
C ASN A 113 -19.23 -12.87 -4.81
N HIS A 114 -18.20 -13.58 -5.26
CA HIS A 114 -17.65 -14.71 -4.52
C HIS A 114 -16.91 -14.29 -3.24
N GLY A 115 -16.38 -13.06 -3.15
CA GLY A 115 -15.80 -12.56 -1.91
C GLY A 115 -16.86 -12.44 -0.82
N ALA A 116 -17.89 -11.62 -1.07
CA ALA A 116 -18.99 -11.45 -0.12
C ALA A 116 -19.72 -12.77 0.19
N ALA A 117 -19.96 -13.60 -0.81
CA ALA A 117 -20.58 -14.91 -0.64
C ALA A 117 -19.68 -15.91 0.11
N GLY A 118 -18.35 -15.82 -0.04
CA GLY A 118 -17.41 -16.66 0.70
C GLY A 118 -17.48 -16.40 2.20
N LEU A 119 -17.50 -15.13 2.62
CA LEU A 119 -17.70 -14.76 4.02
C LEU A 119 -19.08 -15.18 4.54
N TYR A 120 -20.12 -15.06 3.72
CA TYR A 120 -21.46 -15.53 4.06
C TYR A 120 -21.47 -17.04 4.34
N TRP A 121 -20.93 -17.84 3.42
CA TRP A 121 -20.92 -19.29 3.54
C TRP A 121 -20.05 -19.77 4.69
N PHE A 122 -18.90 -19.12 4.94
CA PHE A 122 -18.08 -19.41 6.12
C PHE A 122 -18.89 -19.30 7.43
N ASN A 123 -19.72 -18.26 7.54
CA ASN A 123 -20.60 -18.06 8.70
C ASN A 123 -21.75 -19.09 8.74
N GLN A 124 -22.39 -19.39 7.60
CA GLN A 124 -23.56 -20.27 7.57
C GLN A 124 -23.23 -21.76 7.73
N ASP A 125 -22.16 -22.23 7.08
CA ASP A 125 -21.84 -23.65 7.04
C ASP A 125 -21.59 -24.20 8.45
N SER A 126 -20.96 -23.41 9.32
CA SER A 126 -20.67 -23.77 10.71
C SER A 126 -21.91 -23.70 11.63
N LEU A 127 -22.88 -22.83 11.34
CA LEU A 127 -24.12 -22.71 12.14
C LEU A 127 -25.11 -23.85 11.87
N SER A 128 -25.05 -24.43 10.66
CA SER A 128 -25.95 -25.53 10.27
C SER A 128 -25.75 -26.82 11.08
N GLU A 129 -24.62 -26.99 11.77
CA GLU A 129 -24.38 -28.12 12.67
C GLU A 129 -25.00 -27.94 14.07
N GLN A 130 -25.21 -26.71 14.53
CA GLN A 130 -25.74 -26.42 15.87
C GLN A 130 -27.29 -26.38 15.94
N SER A 131 -27.98 -26.15 14.81
CA SER A 131 -29.43 -25.86 14.80
C SER A 131 -30.37 -27.08 14.77
N LEU A 132 -29.83 -28.31 14.70
CA LEU A 132 -30.66 -29.52 14.76
C LEU A 132 -30.98 -29.98 16.20
N GLY A 133 -30.45 -29.32 17.23
CA GLY A 133 -30.52 -29.77 18.63
C GLY A 133 -31.51 -29.05 19.54
N ASP A 134 -31.65 -27.73 19.47
CA ASP A 134 -32.32 -26.98 20.56
C ASP A 134 -33.37 -25.98 20.07
N PHE A 135 -34.64 -26.38 20.16
CA PHE A 135 -35.83 -25.56 19.93
C PHE A 135 -36.04 -24.48 21.03
N PHE A 136 -35.17 -24.41 22.05
CA PHE A 136 -35.34 -23.55 23.23
C PHE A 136 -34.28 -22.44 23.41
N SER A 137 -33.29 -22.26 22.54
CA SER A 137 -32.22 -21.24 22.72
C SER A 137 -32.58 -19.83 22.21
N PHE A 138 -33.79 -19.35 22.53
CA PHE A 138 -34.28 -18.04 22.06
C PHE A 138 -33.55 -16.82 22.66
N PHE A 139 -32.58 -17.01 23.57
CA PHE A 139 -31.99 -15.90 24.34
C PHE A 139 -30.47 -15.70 24.29
N ASP A 140 -29.68 -16.60 23.69
CA ASP A 140 -28.28 -16.31 23.37
C ASP A 140 -27.85 -17.23 22.23
N ALA A 141 -27.63 -16.67 21.03
CA ALA A 141 -27.03 -17.45 19.95
C ALA A 141 -25.60 -17.82 20.41
N ALA A 142 -25.29 -19.11 20.49
CA ALA A 142 -23.95 -19.55 20.82
C ALA A 142 -22.93 -18.89 19.87
N PRO A 143 -21.77 -18.44 20.37
CA PRO A 143 -20.74 -17.86 19.52
C PRO A 143 -20.31 -18.87 18.44
N HIS A 144 -20.02 -18.35 17.25
CA HIS A 144 -19.58 -19.16 16.13
C HIS A 144 -18.30 -19.94 16.50
N PRO A 145 -18.17 -21.24 16.16
CA PRO A 145 -17.03 -22.06 16.59
C PRO A 145 -15.68 -21.49 16.14
N TYR A 146 -15.66 -20.74 15.04
CA TYR A 146 -14.49 -20.04 14.51
C TYR A 146 -14.59 -18.51 14.62
N GLU A 147 -15.13 -17.98 15.71
CA GLU A 147 -15.30 -16.53 15.89
C GLU A 147 -13.99 -15.73 15.70
N SER A 148 -12.87 -16.26 16.20
CA SER A 148 -11.53 -15.66 16.05
C SER A 148 -11.02 -15.61 14.61
N TRP A 149 -11.64 -16.34 13.68
CA TRP A 149 -11.24 -16.35 12.28
C TRP A 149 -11.88 -15.23 11.47
N PHE A 150 -12.96 -14.62 11.95
CA PHE A 150 -13.70 -13.61 11.17
C PHE A 150 -12.80 -12.46 10.67
N PRO A 151 -11.93 -11.84 11.48
CA PRO A 151 -11.04 -10.80 10.98
C PRO A 151 -10.17 -11.24 9.78
N TRP A 152 -9.68 -12.48 9.82
CA TRP A 152 -8.89 -13.06 8.73
C TRP A 152 -9.74 -13.33 7.50
N VAL A 153 -10.90 -13.99 7.67
CA VAL A 153 -11.82 -14.33 6.57
C VAL A 153 -12.39 -13.08 5.91
N GLU A 154 -12.80 -12.08 6.70
CA GLU A 154 -13.27 -10.77 6.20
C GLU A 154 -12.21 -10.08 5.34
N ALA A 155 -10.94 -10.12 5.78
CA ALA A 155 -9.83 -9.51 5.05
C ALA A 155 -9.54 -10.23 3.71
N VAL A 156 -9.39 -11.56 3.72
CA VAL A 156 -9.05 -12.33 2.49
C VAL A 156 -10.21 -12.43 1.51
N THR A 157 -11.45 -12.50 1.98
CA THR A 157 -12.63 -12.49 1.09
C THR A 157 -12.95 -11.08 0.56
N GLY A 158 -12.45 -10.03 1.21
CA GLY A 158 -12.53 -8.63 0.77
C GLY A 158 -11.56 -8.25 -0.36
N HIS A 159 -10.71 -9.18 -0.82
CA HIS A 159 -9.55 -8.93 -1.71
C HIS A 159 -9.90 -8.27 -3.07
N HIS A 160 -11.17 -8.22 -3.47
CA HIS A 160 -11.62 -7.60 -4.72
C HIS A 160 -12.12 -6.15 -4.61
N GLY A 161 -12.10 -5.55 -3.43
CA GLY A 161 -12.63 -4.19 -3.31
C GLY A 161 -12.75 -3.65 -1.92
N PHE A 162 -13.61 -4.29 -1.14
CA PHE A 162 -14.09 -3.80 0.14
C PHE A 162 -14.04 -4.97 1.11
N ILE A 163 -13.55 -4.69 2.31
CA ILE A 163 -13.68 -5.60 3.44
C ILE A 163 -15.11 -5.42 3.93
N LEU A 164 -15.88 -6.49 3.92
CA LEU A 164 -17.22 -6.53 4.50
C LEU A 164 -17.11 -7.17 5.87
N HIS A 165 -17.78 -6.60 6.86
CA HIS A 165 -17.90 -7.25 8.16
C HIS A 165 -19.07 -8.23 8.15
N SER A 166 -18.86 -9.38 8.76
CA SER A 166 -19.83 -10.47 8.86
C SER A 166 -21.19 -10.00 9.41
N GLN A 167 -21.17 -9.07 10.37
CA GLN A 167 -22.35 -8.43 10.96
C GLN A 167 -23.15 -7.53 10.00
N ASP A 168 -22.49 -6.97 8.98
CA ASP A 168 -23.09 -5.99 8.05
C ASP A 168 -23.63 -6.65 6.77
N GLN A 169 -23.60 -7.98 6.68
CA GLN A 169 -24.03 -8.69 5.49
C GLN A 169 -25.55 -8.85 5.39
N ASP A 170 -26.10 -8.51 4.23
CA ASP A 170 -27.45 -8.90 3.82
C ASP A 170 -27.49 -10.39 3.48
N LYS A 171 -27.89 -11.22 4.46
CA LYS A 171 -27.97 -12.68 4.34
C LYS A 171 -28.89 -13.13 3.20
N SER A 172 -30.01 -12.42 2.98
CA SER A 172 -31.01 -12.77 1.97
C SER A 172 -30.45 -12.75 0.54
N ARG A 173 -29.38 -11.98 0.32
CA ARG A 173 -28.72 -11.85 -0.98
C ARG A 173 -27.94 -13.10 -1.38
N TRP A 174 -27.48 -13.88 -0.42
CA TRP A 174 -26.55 -14.99 -0.63
C TRP A 174 -27.17 -16.36 -0.41
N GLU A 175 -28.33 -16.43 0.25
CA GLU A 175 -29.11 -17.66 0.42
C GLU A 175 -29.30 -18.41 -0.90
N MET A 176 -29.14 -19.73 -0.84
CA MET A 176 -29.35 -20.58 -2.01
C MET A 176 -30.84 -20.90 -2.16
N PRO A 177 -31.44 -20.72 -3.35
CA PRO A 177 -32.81 -21.16 -3.59
C PRO A 177 -32.97 -22.67 -3.41
N ALA A 178 -34.14 -23.10 -2.95
CA ALA A 178 -34.45 -24.52 -2.75
C ALA A 178 -34.28 -25.38 -4.03
N SER A 179 -34.46 -24.80 -5.21
CA SER A 179 -34.23 -25.47 -6.50
C SER A 179 -32.77 -25.85 -6.74
N LEU A 180 -31.82 -25.28 -5.99
CA LEU A 180 -30.38 -25.55 -6.08
C LEU A 180 -29.84 -26.22 -4.81
N ALA A 181 -30.71 -26.77 -3.94
CA ALA A 181 -30.31 -27.35 -2.66
C ALA A 181 -29.30 -28.51 -2.80
N SER A 182 -29.40 -29.32 -3.85
CA SER A 182 -28.44 -30.39 -4.12
C SER A 182 -27.03 -29.85 -4.39
N TYR A 183 -26.93 -28.75 -5.15
CA TYR A 183 -25.66 -28.06 -5.37
C TYR A 183 -25.16 -27.42 -4.08
N ALA A 184 -26.04 -26.80 -3.29
CA ALA A 184 -25.66 -26.20 -2.01
C ALA A 184 -24.98 -27.20 -1.07
N ALA A 185 -25.53 -28.41 -0.97
CA ALA A 185 -24.95 -29.48 -0.16
C ALA A 185 -23.58 -29.93 -0.67
N GLN A 186 -23.42 -30.09 -1.99
CA GLN A 186 -22.13 -30.43 -2.60
C GLN A 186 -21.10 -29.31 -2.44
N ASP A 187 -21.51 -28.06 -2.65
CA ASP A 187 -20.70 -26.86 -2.49
C ASP A 187 -20.20 -26.74 -1.03
N LYS A 188 -21.06 -27.02 -0.04
CA LYS A 188 -20.67 -27.08 1.38
C LYS A 188 -19.59 -28.13 1.62
N GLN A 189 -19.80 -29.36 1.12
CA GLN A 189 -18.82 -30.45 1.26
C GLN A 189 -17.48 -30.10 0.60
N ALA A 190 -17.49 -29.41 -0.54
CA ALA A 190 -16.27 -28.93 -1.19
C ALA A 190 -15.53 -27.89 -0.32
N ARG A 191 -16.24 -26.96 0.31
CA ARG A 191 -15.63 -25.96 1.22
C ARG A 191 -15.02 -26.62 2.46
N GLU A 192 -15.73 -27.57 3.08
CA GLU A 192 -15.25 -28.33 4.23
C GLU A 192 -14.02 -29.21 3.89
N GLU A 193 -14.07 -29.92 2.76
CA GLU A 193 -12.94 -30.70 2.24
C GLU A 193 -11.74 -29.78 1.96
N TRP A 194 -11.97 -28.58 1.40
CA TRP A 194 -10.89 -27.62 1.16
C TRP A 194 -10.24 -27.09 2.45
N ILE A 195 -11.02 -26.73 3.46
CA ILE A 195 -10.50 -26.32 4.77
C ILE A 195 -9.64 -27.44 5.38
N SER A 196 -10.11 -28.68 5.32
CA SER A 196 -9.38 -29.85 5.84
C SER A 196 -8.06 -30.09 5.08
N VAL A 197 -8.06 -29.90 3.76
CA VAL A 197 -6.85 -29.98 2.93
C VAL A 197 -5.86 -28.88 3.29
N LEU A 198 -6.33 -27.65 3.50
CA LEU A 198 -5.47 -26.53 3.88
C LEU A 198 -4.87 -26.69 5.27
N GLU A 199 -5.61 -27.25 6.23
CA GLU A 199 -5.07 -27.64 7.54
C GLU A 199 -3.91 -28.62 7.39
N ALA A 200 -4.07 -29.66 6.57
CA ALA A 200 -3.04 -30.67 6.33
C ALA A 200 -1.81 -30.11 5.58
N LEU A 201 -2.01 -29.12 4.70
CA LEU A 201 -0.92 -28.50 3.94
C LEU A 201 -0.13 -27.47 4.74
N PHE A 202 -0.80 -26.63 5.53
CA PHE A 202 -0.16 -25.45 6.14
C PHE A 202 -0.12 -25.47 7.68
N LEU A 203 -1.19 -25.90 8.36
CA LEU A 203 -1.27 -25.85 9.82
C LEU A 203 -0.59 -27.06 10.48
N THR A 204 -0.91 -28.27 10.03
CA THR A 204 -0.38 -29.52 10.61
C THR A 204 1.15 -29.56 10.60
N PRO A 205 1.86 -29.17 9.51
CA PRO A 205 3.32 -29.12 9.49
C PRO A 205 3.93 -28.13 10.50
N ALA A 206 3.16 -27.13 10.94
CA ALA A 206 3.55 -26.16 11.95
C ALA A 206 3.10 -26.54 13.37
N GLY A 207 2.54 -27.75 13.56
CA GLY A 207 1.99 -28.20 14.83
C GLY A 207 0.73 -27.45 15.25
N LEU A 208 -0.05 -26.97 14.28
CA LEU A 208 -1.31 -26.27 14.44
C LEU A 208 -2.45 -27.10 13.86
N SER A 209 -3.67 -26.79 14.29
CA SER A 209 -4.93 -27.33 13.80
C SER A 209 -5.97 -26.22 13.63
N ILE A 210 -7.09 -26.52 12.98
CA ILE A 210 -8.21 -25.57 12.85
C ILE A 210 -8.87 -25.23 14.18
N ASN A 211 -8.62 -26.02 15.24
CA ASN A 211 -9.13 -25.76 16.58
C ASN A 211 -8.24 -24.79 17.38
N ASP A 212 -7.05 -24.48 16.88
CA ASP A 212 -6.18 -23.48 17.48
C ASP A 212 -6.67 -22.06 17.15
N ILE A 213 -6.41 -21.12 18.06
CA ILE A 213 -6.78 -19.72 17.88
C ILE A 213 -5.72 -19.03 17.00
N PRO A 214 -6.10 -18.44 15.85
CA PRO A 214 -5.16 -17.68 15.04
C PRO A 214 -4.74 -16.38 15.76
N PRO A 215 -3.56 -15.84 15.41
CA PRO A 215 -3.09 -14.54 15.92
C PRO A 215 -4.03 -13.39 15.50
N ASP A 216 -3.82 -12.19 16.06
CA ASP A 216 -4.55 -11.00 15.66
C ASP A 216 -4.30 -10.70 14.17
N CYS A 217 -5.39 -10.45 13.43
CA CYS A 217 -5.29 -10.17 12.01
C CYS A 217 -4.71 -8.76 11.77
N SER A 218 -3.55 -8.70 11.12
CA SER A 218 -3.00 -7.43 10.66
C SER A 218 -3.93 -6.75 9.64
N SER A 219 -4.10 -5.43 9.76
CA SER A 219 -4.87 -4.63 8.81
C SER A 219 -4.28 -4.60 7.40
N LEU A 220 -3.03 -5.07 7.23
CA LEU A 220 -2.37 -5.20 5.93
C LEU A 220 -2.78 -6.47 5.16
N LEU A 221 -3.42 -7.44 5.82
CA LEU A 221 -3.71 -8.75 5.23
C LEU A 221 -4.52 -8.66 3.93
N ALA A 222 -5.57 -7.84 3.91
CA ALA A 222 -6.41 -7.69 2.70
C ALA A 222 -5.59 -7.15 1.52
N GLY A 223 -4.70 -6.18 1.77
CA GLY A 223 -3.78 -5.67 0.76
C GLY A 223 -2.80 -6.72 0.26
N PHE A 224 -2.26 -7.51 1.19
CA PHE A 224 -1.26 -8.54 0.89
C PHE A 224 -1.89 -9.67 0.07
N CYS A 225 -3.06 -10.15 0.50
CA CYS A 225 -3.85 -11.15 -0.20
C CYS A 225 -4.25 -10.71 -1.62
N SER A 226 -4.75 -9.48 -1.79
CA SER A 226 -5.11 -8.98 -3.13
C SER A 226 -3.93 -8.92 -4.10
N LEU A 227 -2.75 -8.55 -3.63
CA LEU A 227 -1.56 -8.50 -4.49
C LEU A 227 -1.04 -9.89 -4.79
N ALA A 228 -1.07 -10.80 -3.82
CA ALA A 228 -0.79 -12.20 -4.04
C ALA A 228 -1.75 -12.81 -5.09
N ASP A 229 -3.06 -12.50 -5.04
CA ASP A 229 -4.04 -12.92 -6.06
C ASP A 229 -3.69 -12.35 -7.45
N TRP A 230 -3.34 -11.07 -7.54
CA TRP A 230 -2.98 -10.46 -8.82
C TRP A 230 -1.73 -11.08 -9.44
N LEU A 231 -0.74 -11.45 -8.63
CA LEU A 231 0.50 -12.08 -9.08
C LEU A 231 0.32 -13.58 -9.36
N GLY A 232 -0.42 -14.31 -8.52
CA GLY A 232 -0.80 -15.70 -8.75
C GLY A 232 -1.73 -15.89 -9.94
N SER A 233 -2.41 -14.82 -10.37
CA SER A 233 -3.19 -14.76 -11.61
C SER A 233 -2.35 -14.41 -12.85
N TRP A 234 -1.04 -14.16 -12.71
CA TRP A 234 -0.21 -13.76 -13.83
C TRP A 234 0.21 -14.97 -14.66
N THR A 235 -0.60 -15.29 -15.68
CA THR A 235 -0.41 -16.46 -16.54
C THR A 235 0.29 -16.11 -17.85
N THR A 236 1.50 -16.66 -18.06
CA THR A 236 2.30 -16.56 -19.29
C THR A 236 3.11 -17.85 -19.47
N THR A 237 3.81 -18.01 -20.60
CA THR A 237 4.70 -19.17 -20.83
C THR A 237 5.82 -19.30 -19.80
N ASN A 238 6.19 -18.19 -19.14
CA ASN A 238 7.30 -18.12 -18.20
C ASN A 238 6.82 -17.92 -16.76
N THR A 239 5.52 -17.92 -16.48
CA THR A 239 4.96 -17.70 -15.12
C THR A 239 3.99 -18.83 -14.78
N PHE A 240 2.90 -18.56 -14.06
CA PHE A 240 1.90 -19.59 -13.74
C PHE A 240 1.26 -20.16 -15.01
N LEU A 241 1.07 -21.49 -15.03
CA LEU A 241 0.40 -22.23 -16.09
C LEU A 241 -0.90 -22.84 -15.56
N PHE A 242 -1.89 -22.95 -16.46
CA PHE A 242 -3.14 -23.62 -16.13
C PHE A 242 -2.93 -25.12 -15.93
N ASN A 243 -3.71 -25.70 -15.02
CA ASN A 243 -3.67 -27.10 -14.66
C ASN A 243 -5.10 -27.56 -14.38
N GLU A 244 -5.57 -28.51 -15.19
CA GLU A 244 -6.90 -29.11 -15.08
C GLU A 244 -6.89 -30.54 -14.54
N ASP A 245 -5.70 -31.11 -14.30
CA ASP A 245 -5.55 -32.50 -13.84
C ASP A 245 -5.86 -32.62 -12.36
N ALA A 246 -6.80 -33.51 -12.01
CA ALA A 246 -7.14 -33.79 -10.62
C ALA A 246 -5.93 -34.40 -9.87
N PRO A 247 -5.53 -33.83 -8.71
CA PRO A 247 -4.40 -34.34 -7.94
C PRO A 247 -4.69 -35.75 -7.37
N SER A 248 -3.66 -36.59 -7.33
CA SER A 248 -3.77 -37.99 -6.90
C SER A 248 -3.78 -38.21 -5.39
N ASP A 249 -3.36 -37.24 -4.59
CA ASP A 249 -3.40 -37.25 -3.12
C ASP A 249 -2.91 -35.89 -2.57
N ILE A 250 -2.84 -35.78 -1.24
CA ILE A 250 -2.31 -34.59 -0.56
C ILE A 250 -0.83 -34.34 -0.87
N ASN A 251 -0.06 -35.39 -1.19
CA ASN A 251 1.35 -35.22 -1.55
C ASN A 251 1.49 -34.59 -2.93
N ALA A 252 0.64 -34.94 -3.90
CA ALA A 252 0.60 -34.29 -5.20
C ALA A 252 0.31 -32.79 -5.07
N LEU A 253 -0.61 -32.38 -4.18
CA LEU A 253 -0.85 -30.97 -3.88
C LEU A 253 0.36 -30.29 -3.23
N ARG A 254 1.05 -30.98 -2.32
CA ARG A 254 2.28 -30.46 -1.70
C ARG A 254 3.39 -30.27 -2.72
N THR A 255 3.59 -31.24 -3.61
CA THR A 255 4.55 -31.15 -4.73
C THR A 255 4.18 -30.01 -5.65
N TYR A 256 2.91 -29.89 -6.05
CA TYR A 256 2.44 -28.77 -6.86
C TYR A 256 2.78 -27.42 -6.21
N PHE A 257 2.45 -27.25 -4.92
CA PHE A 257 2.75 -26.02 -4.19
C PHE A 257 4.26 -25.71 -4.13
N GLN A 258 5.11 -26.73 -3.95
CA GLN A 258 6.56 -26.59 -3.95
C GLN A 258 7.11 -26.20 -5.33
N ASP A 259 6.62 -26.83 -6.40
CA ASP A 259 7.04 -26.54 -7.77
C ASP A 259 6.69 -25.08 -8.17
N ARG A 260 5.56 -24.57 -7.67
CA ARG A 260 5.10 -23.19 -7.95
C ARG A 260 5.86 -22.11 -7.22
N GLN A 261 6.72 -22.44 -6.26
CA GLN A 261 7.61 -21.46 -5.61
C GLN A 261 8.52 -20.76 -6.62
N GLN A 262 8.96 -21.46 -7.67
CA GLN A 262 9.80 -20.85 -8.70
C GLN A 262 9.04 -19.82 -9.53
N ASP A 263 7.79 -20.10 -9.88
CA ASP A 263 6.92 -19.17 -10.60
C ASP A 263 6.56 -17.96 -9.73
N ALA A 264 6.25 -18.21 -8.46
CA ALA A 264 6.01 -17.18 -7.44
C ALA A 264 7.20 -16.22 -7.28
N SER A 265 8.41 -16.76 -7.11
CA SER A 265 9.63 -15.95 -7.02
C SER A 265 9.85 -15.13 -8.28
N ARG A 266 9.58 -15.73 -9.46
CA ARG A 266 9.72 -15.02 -10.73
C ARG A 266 8.72 -13.87 -10.83
N VAL A 267 7.42 -14.08 -10.60
CA VAL A 267 6.44 -12.97 -10.70
C VAL A 267 6.71 -11.86 -9.69
N LEU A 268 7.27 -12.16 -8.51
CA LEU A 268 7.69 -11.15 -7.54
C LEU A 268 8.84 -10.29 -8.08
N GLU A 269 9.84 -10.92 -8.68
CA GLU A 269 10.94 -10.22 -9.38
C GLU A 269 10.40 -9.38 -10.56
N LEU A 270 9.58 -9.98 -11.42
CA LEU A 270 8.91 -9.31 -12.55
C LEU A 270 7.99 -8.16 -12.10
N SER A 271 7.49 -8.18 -10.87
CA SER A 271 6.63 -7.12 -10.34
C SER A 271 7.41 -5.93 -9.76
N GLY A 272 8.70 -6.14 -9.44
CA GLY A 272 9.55 -5.16 -8.77
C GLY A 272 9.17 -4.82 -7.33
N LEU A 273 8.30 -5.63 -6.70
CA LEU A 273 7.90 -5.49 -5.30
C LEU A 273 9.04 -5.74 -4.32
N VAL A 274 9.93 -6.66 -4.67
CA VAL A 274 11.12 -7.05 -3.91
C VAL A 274 12.34 -6.40 -4.56
N SER A 275 13.27 -5.91 -3.73
CA SER A 275 14.46 -5.19 -4.19
C SER A 275 15.73 -5.56 -3.45
N ASN A 276 16.85 -5.39 -4.16
CA ASN A 276 18.18 -5.37 -3.60
C ASN A 276 18.51 -3.96 -3.10
N LYS A 277 18.15 -3.70 -1.84
CA LYS A 277 18.60 -2.52 -1.10
C LYS A 277 20.13 -2.44 -1.03
N ARG A 278 20.66 -1.23 -0.85
CA ARG A 278 22.08 -0.97 -0.63
C ARG A 278 22.33 -0.49 0.79
N CYS A 279 23.52 -0.80 1.30
CA CYS A 279 23.96 -0.39 2.63
C CYS A 279 23.98 1.13 2.75
N TYR A 280 23.60 1.66 3.91
CA TYR A 280 23.64 3.09 4.16
C TYR A 280 25.10 3.58 4.23
N GLU A 281 25.47 4.47 3.32
CA GLU A 281 26.84 4.99 3.24
C GLU A 281 27.03 6.32 3.99
N GLY A 282 25.97 6.88 4.57
CA GLY A 282 26.00 8.19 5.22
C GLY A 282 25.34 9.29 4.38
N VAL A 283 25.00 10.42 5.02
CA VAL A 283 24.31 11.54 4.35
C VAL A 283 25.12 12.11 3.18
N HIS A 284 26.46 12.10 3.29
CA HIS A 284 27.36 12.67 2.30
C HIS A 284 27.22 12.02 0.91
N ALA A 285 26.81 10.75 0.83
CA ALA A 285 26.59 10.06 -0.44
C ALA A 285 25.38 10.60 -1.22
N LEU A 286 24.46 11.31 -0.55
CA LEU A 286 23.31 11.98 -1.19
C LEU A 286 23.61 13.44 -1.57
N LEU A 287 24.81 13.95 -1.26
CA LEU A 287 25.19 15.33 -1.53
C LEU A 287 26.06 15.42 -2.79
N ASP A 288 26.00 16.57 -3.47
CA ASP A 288 26.89 16.83 -4.60
C ASP A 288 28.37 16.80 -4.17
N ASN A 289 29.25 16.46 -5.11
CA ASN A 289 30.70 16.38 -4.87
C ASN A 289 31.24 17.68 -4.25
N GLY A 290 31.93 17.56 -3.11
CA GLY A 290 32.54 18.68 -2.39
C GLY A 290 31.66 19.30 -1.30
N TYR A 291 30.39 18.92 -1.19
CA TYR A 291 29.53 19.31 -0.08
C TYR A 291 29.72 18.37 1.13
N GLN A 292 29.57 18.93 2.33
CA GLN A 292 29.60 18.20 3.59
C GLN A 292 28.24 18.28 4.29
N PRO A 293 27.86 17.27 5.08
CA PRO A 293 26.66 17.34 5.91
C PRO A 293 26.65 18.60 6.77
N ARG A 294 25.53 19.30 6.78
CA ARG A 294 25.35 20.55 7.53
C ARG A 294 23.99 20.62 8.23
N GLN A 295 23.89 21.44 9.26
CA GLN A 295 22.66 21.65 10.01
C GLN A 295 22.08 20.31 10.50
N LEU A 296 20.79 20.05 10.29
CA LEU A 296 20.14 18.80 10.74
C LEU A 296 20.71 17.52 10.13
N GLN A 297 21.41 17.62 8.99
CA GLN A 297 22.02 16.45 8.34
C GLN A 297 23.07 15.79 9.24
N VAL A 298 23.74 16.54 10.12
CA VAL A 298 24.76 15.97 11.03
C VAL A 298 24.16 15.10 12.13
N LEU A 299 22.84 15.17 12.33
CA LEU A 299 22.13 14.44 13.40
C LEU A 299 21.64 13.05 12.93
N VAL A 300 21.64 12.76 11.62
CA VAL A 300 21.02 11.54 11.05
C VAL A 300 21.58 10.24 11.66
N ASP A 301 22.89 10.20 11.91
CA ASP A 301 23.55 9.02 12.48
C ASP A 301 23.12 8.74 13.92
N ALA A 302 22.75 9.79 14.67
CA ALA A 302 22.24 9.67 16.04
C ALA A 302 20.76 9.28 16.11
N LEU A 303 20.00 9.38 15.01
CA LEU A 303 18.57 9.07 15.00
C LEU A 303 18.30 7.56 15.22
N PRO A 304 17.20 7.21 15.90
CA PRO A 304 16.86 5.81 16.21
C PRO A 304 16.68 4.93 15.00
N VAL A 305 17.16 3.69 15.08
CA VAL A 305 16.89 2.66 14.09
C VAL A 305 15.74 1.80 14.62
N ALA A 306 14.54 2.37 14.61
CA ALA A 306 13.32 1.69 15.04
C ALA A 306 12.07 2.31 14.37
N PRO A 307 10.97 1.53 14.23
CA PRO A 307 9.67 2.09 13.82
C PRO A 307 9.23 3.27 14.68
N GLY A 308 8.74 4.32 14.04
CA GLY A 308 8.26 5.49 14.74
C GLY A 308 7.92 6.67 13.85
N LEU A 309 7.38 7.70 14.49
CA LEU A 309 7.08 9.01 13.90
C LEU A 309 8.21 9.99 14.22
N THR A 310 8.79 10.55 13.16
CA THR A 310 9.83 11.58 13.23
C THR A 310 9.27 12.90 12.72
N VAL A 311 9.35 13.96 13.50
CA VAL A 311 8.93 15.31 13.10
C VAL A 311 10.16 16.19 13.03
N ILE A 312 10.46 16.69 11.82
CA ILE A 312 11.62 17.53 11.53
C ILE A 312 11.14 18.97 11.29
N GLU A 313 11.51 19.86 12.19
CA GLU A 313 11.21 21.29 12.13
C GLU A 313 12.48 22.10 11.86
N ALA A 314 12.56 22.73 10.70
CA ALA A 314 13.73 23.52 10.31
C ALA A 314 13.38 24.55 9.24
N PRO A 315 14.10 25.68 9.15
CA PRO A 315 13.82 26.69 8.14
C PRO A 315 14.03 26.13 6.73
N THR A 316 13.49 26.81 5.72
CA THR A 316 13.73 26.46 4.31
C THR A 316 15.24 26.54 4.01
N GLY A 317 15.73 25.67 3.13
CA GLY A 317 17.16 25.59 2.80
C GLY A 317 18.05 24.90 3.85
N SER A 318 17.48 24.35 4.92
CA SER A 318 18.23 23.67 6.01
C SER A 318 18.59 22.20 5.74
N GLY A 319 18.36 21.71 4.53
CA GLY A 319 18.66 20.32 4.16
C GLY A 319 17.66 19.29 4.73
N LYS A 320 16.40 19.67 4.96
CA LYS A 320 15.35 18.76 5.48
C LYS A 320 15.16 17.54 4.59
N THR A 321 15.16 17.74 3.27
CA THR A 321 14.95 16.66 2.31
C THR A 321 16.06 15.61 2.39
N GLU A 322 17.33 16.01 2.37
CA GLU A 322 18.47 15.09 2.47
C GLU A 322 18.53 14.40 3.83
N THR A 323 18.19 15.13 4.91
CA THR A 323 18.05 14.55 6.26
C THR A 323 17.01 13.43 6.26
N ALA A 324 15.84 13.69 5.67
CA ALA A 324 14.74 12.72 5.60
C ALA A 324 15.09 11.50 4.73
N LEU A 325 15.69 11.72 3.56
CA LEU A 325 16.09 10.66 2.64
C LEU A 325 17.20 9.80 3.21
N ALA A 326 18.22 10.40 3.82
CA ALA A 326 19.29 9.66 4.47
C ALA A 326 18.77 8.82 5.63
N TYR A 327 17.87 9.39 6.44
CA TYR A 327 17.26 8.64 7.53
C TYR A 327 16.36 7.51 7.02
N ALA A 328 15.58 7.74 5.97
CA ALA A 328 14.80 6.68 5.32
C ALA A 328 15.68 5.56 4.76
N TRP A 329 16.82 5.91 4.14
CA TRP A 329 17.80 4.94 3.66
C TRP A 329 18.37 4.10 4.81
N LYS A 330 18.74 4.74 5.93
CA LYS A 330 19.18 4.05 7.16
C LYS A 330 18.12 3.05 7.67
N LEU A 331 16.83 3.41 7.65
CA LEU A 331 15.75 2.51 8.06
C LEU A 331 15.56 1.32 7.09
N ILE A 332 15.71 1.55 5.78
CA ILE A 332 15.63 0.50 4.76
C ILE A 332 16.81 -0.48 4.86
N ASP A 333 18.02 0.04 5.00
CA ASP A 333 19.23 -0.75 5.22
C ASP A 333 19.08 -1.68 6.43
N GLN A 334 18.40 -1.19 7.46
CA GLN A 334 18.16 -1.94 8.71
C GLN A 334 16.88 -2.79 8.69
N GLN A 335 16.23 -2.97 7.52
CA GLN A 335 15.02 -3.79 7.34
C GLN A 335 13.84 -3.36 8.21
N ILE A 336 13.72 -2.07 8.48
CA ILE A 336 12.54 -1.48 9.14
C ILE A 336 11.46 -1.14 8.11
N ALA A 337 11.87 -0.87 6.87
CA ALA A 337 10.98 -0.61 5.74
C ALA A 337 11.58 -1.18 4.44
N ASP A 338 10.74 -1.51 3.47
CA ASP A 338 11.14 -2.05 2.16
C ASP A 338 11.25 -0.96 1.09
N SER A 339 10.60 0.19 1.31
CA SER A 339 10.43 1.24 0.30
C SER A 339 10.33 2.65 0.91
N VAL A 340 10.40 3.68 0.07
CA VAL A 340 10.16 5.08 0.46
C VAL A 340 8.96 5.62 -0.31
N ILE A 341 8.07 6.32 0.39
CA ILE A 341 7.02 7.14 -0.24
C ILE A 341 7.23 8.58 0.16
N PHE A 342 7.43 9.46 -0.81
CA PHE A 342 7.55 10.90 -0.61
C PHE A 342 6.26 11.58 -1.05
N ALA A 343 5.53 12.16 -0.09
CA ALA A 343 4.24 12.80 -0.27
C ALA A 343 4.37 14.33 -0.17
N LEU A 344 3.93 15.04 -1.21
CA LEU A 344 4.13 16.48 -1.36
C LEU A 344 2.80 17.23 -1.44
N PRO A 345 2.77 18.53 -1.09
CA PRO A 345 1.53 19.32 -1.08
C PRO A 345 0.95 19.53 -2.49
N THR A 346 1.78 19.59 -3.53
CA THR A 346 1.33 19.96 -4.88
C THR A 346 1.92 19.07 -5.97
N GLN A 347 1.31 19.06 -7.15
CA GLN A 347 1.84 18.31 -8.30
C GLN A 347 3.18 18.89 -8.78
N ALA A 348 3.35 20.22 -8.73
CA ALA A 348 4.58 20.88 -9.13
C ALA A 348 5.76 20.47 -8.23
N THR A 349 5.55 20.48 -6.91
CA THR A 349 6.56 20.01 -5.95
C THR A 349 6.86 18.53 -6.15
N ALA A 350 5.84 17.69 -6.38
CA ALA A 350 6.05 16.27 -6.69
C ALA A 350 6.86 16.02 -7.97
N ASN A 351 6.63 16.80 -9.04
CA ASN A 351 7.42 16.73 -10.26
C ASN A 351 8.90 17.12 -10.03
N ALA A 352 9.14 18.19 -9.27
CA ALA A 352 10.49 18.59 -8.91
C ALA A 352 11.19 17.51 -8.07
N MET A 353 10.45 16.91 -7.12
CA MET A 353 10.98 15.86 -6.26
C MET A 353 11.28 14.56 -7.02
N LEU A 354 10.52 14.24 -8.08
CA LEU A 354 10.83 13.10 -8.95
C LEU A 354 12.27 13.18 -9.49
N THR A 355 12.66 14.35 -9.99
CA THR A 355 14.01 14.57 -10.55
C THR A 355 15.10 14.31 -9.52
N ARG A 356 14.88 14.77 -8.29
CA ARG A 356 15.81 14.56 -7.17
C ARG A 356 15.88 13.10 -6.74
N MET A 357 14.73 12.43 -6.69
CA MET A 357 14.66 11.01 -6.34
C MET A 357 15.31 10.13 -7.39
N GLU A 358 15.17 10.44 -8.69
CA GLU A 358 15.83 9.68 -9.76
C GLU A 358 17.37 9.71 -9.60
N ALA A 359 17.93 10.88 -9.33
CA ALA A 359 19.36 11.02 -9.06
C ALA A 359 19.81 10.22 -7.82
N SER A 360 18.97 10.19 -6.78
CA SER A 360 19.29 9.53 -5.50
C SER A 360 18.98 8.03 -5.49
N ALA A 361 18.18 7.53 -6.44
CA ALA A 361 17.57 6.20 -6.37
C ALA A 361 18.58 5.06 -6.31
N SER A 362 19.68 5.19 -7.07
CA SER A 362 20.75 4.20 -7.15
C SER A 362 21.60 4.10 -5.88
N HIS A 363 21.51 5.07 -4.97
CA HIS A 363 22.13 4.98 -3.66
C HIS A 363 21.32 4.04 -2.75
N LEU A 364 19.99 4.11 -2.81
CA LEU A 364 19.11 3.31 -1.95
C LEU A 364 18.95 1.87 -2.45
N PHE A 365 18.88 1.67 -3.77
CA PHE A 365 18.59 0.36 -4.37
C PHE A 365 19.48 0.10 -5.59
N SER A 366 19.81 -1.17 -5.83
CA SER A 366 20.65 -1.57 -6.96
C SER A 366 19.91 -1.52 -8.31
N SER A 367 18.63 -1.86 -8.30
CA SER A 367 17.72 -1.76 -9.47
C SER A 367 16.45 -1.01 -9.04
N PRO A 368 16.52 0.32 -8.87
CA PRO A 368 15.43 1.10 -8.31
C PRO A 368 14.26 1.22 -9.29
N ASN A 369 13.03 0.92 -8.84
CA ASN A 369 11.84 1.40 -9.55
C ASN A 369 11.33 2.67 -8.88
N LEU A 370 11.16 3.70 -9.70
CA LEU A 370 10.69 5.02 -9.31
C LEU A 370 9.33 5.27 -9.95
N ILE A 371 8.35 5.62 -9.13
CA ILE A 371 6.97 5.79 -9.56
C ILE A 371 6.45 7.17 -9.14
N LEU A 372 5.78 7.86 -10.07
CA LEU A 372 5.12 9.14 -9.83
C LEU A 372 3.60 8.98 -9.79
N ALA A 373 2.94 9.44 -8.72
CA ALA A 373 1.48 9.45 -8.57
C ALA A 373 0.91 10.85 -8.32
N HIS A 374 0.26 11.40 -9.34
CA HIS A 374 -0.70 12.50 -9.23
C HIS A 374 -1.58 12.53 -10.49
N GLY A 375 -2.62 13.38 -10.47
CA GLY A 375 -3.66 13.42 -11.52
C GLY A 375 -3.12 13.62 -12.96
N ASN A 376 -1.98 14.30 -13.11
CA ASN A 376 -1.35 14.60 -14.40
C ASN A 376 -0.02 13.87 -14.64
N SER A 377 0.31 12.85 -13.84
CA SER A 377 1.59 12.11 -13.92
C SER A 377 1.91 11.55 -15.31
N ARG A 378 0.89 11.19 -16.09
CA ARG A 378 1.04 10.71 -17.47
C ARG A 378 1.67 11.73 -18.43
N PHE A 379 1.64 13.01 -18.11
CA PHE A 379 2.22 14.08 -18.94
C PHE A 379 3.64 14.47 -18.52
N ASN A 380 4.17 13.87 -17.45
CA ASN A 380 5.54 14.14 -17.03
C ASN A 380 6.54 13.42 -17.95
N HIS A 381 7.32 14.18 -18.73
CA HIS A 381 8.28 13.63 -19.70
C HIS A 381 9.38 12.79 -19.04
N LEU A 382 9.87 13.19 -17.86
CA LEU A 382 10.88 12.44 -17.13
C LEU A 382 10.35 11.08 -16.71
N PHE A 383 9.14 11.04 -16.15
CA PHE A 383 8.50 9.78 -15.77
C PHE A 383 8.23 8.87 -16.97
N GLN A 384 7.82 9.42 -18.11
CA GLN A 384 7.70 8.64 -19.35
C GLN A 384 9.06 8.13 -19.83
N SER A 385 10.12 8.92 -19.68
CA SER A 385 11.48 8.50 -20.03
C SER A 385 11.99 7.39 -19.12
N ILE A 386 11.70 7.43 -17.82
CA ILE A 386 12.02 6.34 -16.87
C ILE A 386 11.30 5.06 -17.30
N LYS A 387 10.01 5.15 -17.64
CA LYS A 387 9.24 4.02 -18.18
C LYS A 387 9.76 3.51 -19.51
N SER A 388 10.34 4.37 -20.36
CA SER A 388 10.83 3.97 -21.68
C SER A 388 12.27 3.47 -21.66
N ARG A 389 13.15 4.02 -20.81
CA ARG A 389 14.52 3.50 -20.59
C ARG A 389 14.48 2.06 -20.09
N ALA A 390 13.47 1.75 -19.28
CA ALA A 390 13.15 0.38 -18.88
C ALA A 390 12.90 -0.57 -20.07
N ILE A 391 12.57 -0.08 -21.27
CA ILE A 391 12.25 -0.86 -22.47
C ILE A 391 13.47 -1.05 -23.40
N THR A 392 14.51 -0.21 -23.31
CA THR A 392 15.54 -0.11 -24.36
C THR A 392 16.95 -0.57 -23.98
N GLU A 393 17.28 -0.79 -22.70
CA GLU A 393 18.64 -1.18 -22.28
C GLU A 393 18.70 -2.63 -21.75
N GLN A 394 19.29 -3.50 -22.58
CA GLN A 394 19.93 -4.80 -22.27
C GLN A 394 19.05 -5.98 -21.85
N GLY A 395 18.78 -6.92 -22.79
CA GLY A 395 18.93 -8.40 -22.72
C GLY A 395 18.33 -9.24 -21.56
N GLN A 396 17.94 -8.64 -20.45
CA GLN A 396 17.11 -9.14 -19.33
C GLN A 396 15.69 -8.53 -19.45
N GLU A 397 15.23 -8.44 -20.71
CA GLU A 397 14.33 -7.41 -21.25
C GLU A 397 12.83 -7.55 -20.93
N GLU A 398 12.34 -8.71 -20.50
CA GLU A 398 10.88 -8.86 -20.27
C GLU A 398 10.47 -8.45 -18.86
N ALA A 399 11.33 -8.68 -17.87
CA ALA A 399 10.98 -8.59 -16.45
C ALA A 399 10.68 -7.17 -15.97
N TRP A 400 11.60 -6.26 -16.24
CA TRP A 400 11.52 -4.89 -15.77
C TRP A 400 10.48 -4.05 -16.54
N VAL A 401 10.31 -4.32 -17.83
CA VAL A 401 9.25 -3.73 -18.66
C VAL A 401 7.88 -4.14 -18.14
N GLN A 402 7.71 -5.43 -17.84
CA GLN A 402 6.49 -5.97 -17.26
C GLN A 402 6.21 -5.39 -15.86
N CYS A 403 7.23 -5.19 -15.03
CA CYS A 403 7.16 -4.47 -13.75
C CYS A 403 6.55 -3.06 -13.92
N CYS A 404 7.20 -2.23 -14.74
CA CYS A 404 6.76 -0.86 -14.98
C CYS A 404 5.35 -0.80 -15.59
N GLN A 405 5.02 -1.71 -16.50
CA GLN A 405 3.68 -1.81 -17.07
C GLN A 405 2.65 -2.20 -16.00
N TRP A 406 2.93 -3.21 -15.19
CA TRP A 406 2.02 -3.67 -14.15
C TRP A 406 1.77 -2.60 -13.08
N LEU A 407 2.82 -1.93 -12.60
CA LEU A 407 2.75 -0.87 -11.60
C LEU A 407 2.07 0.40 -12.12
N SER A 408 2.24 0.74 -13.40
CA SER A 408 1.68 1.94 -13.99
C SER A 408 0.23 1.80 -14.48
N GLN A 409 -0.33 0.58 -14.51
CA GLN A 409 -1.73 0.32 -14.86
C GLN A 409 -2.75 1.00 -13.93
N SER A 410 -2.36 1.37 -12.70
CA SER A 410 -3.28 2.03 -11.77
C SER A 410 -2.56 2.94 -10.77
N ASN A 411 -3.14 4.11 -10.51
CA ASN A 411 -2.69 5.03 -9.44
C ASN A 411 -2.66 4.37 -8.04
N LYS A 412 -3.30 3.21 -7.87
CA LYS A 412 -3.30 2.43 -6.62
C LYS A 412 -2.03 1.60 -6.43
N LYS A 413 -1.42 1.17 -7.54
CA LYS A 413 -0.21 0.34 -7.57
C LYS A 413 1.07 1.18 -7.42
N VAL A 414 0.96 2.50 -7.41
CA VAL A 414 2.10 3.41 -7.27
C VAL A 414 2.81 3.28 -5.91
N PHE A 415 2.11 2.88 -4.86
CA PHE A 415 2.71 2.62 -3.55
C PHE A 415 3.42 1.26 -3.44
N LEU A 416 3.45 0.50 -4.53
CA LEU A 416 4.08 -0.82 -4.59
C LEU A 416 5.49 -0.75 -5.19
N GLY A 417 5.94 0.43 -5.63
CA GLY A 417 7.34 0.66 -5.94
C GLY A 417 8.22 0.73 -4.70
N GLN A 418 9.52 0.62 -4.94
CA GLN A 418 10.61 0.85 -4.00
C GLN A 418 10.73 2.33 -3.68
N ILE A 419 10.49 3.20 -4.67
CA ILE A 419 10.44 4.65 -4.50
C ILE A 419 9.15 5.20 -5.13
N GLY A 420 8.25 5.70 -4.29
CA GLY A 420 7.05 6.41 -4.71
C GLY A 420 7.16 7.91 -4.45
N VAL A 421 6.85 8.74 -5.44
CA VAL A 421 6.70 10.19 -5.27
C VAL A 421 5.26 10.55 -5.62
N CYS A 422 4.53 11.22 -4.73
CA CYS A 422 3.12 11.51 -4.93
C CYS A 422 2.65 12.81 -4.29
N THR A 423 1.43 13.24 -4.60
CA THR A 423 0.76 14.24 -3.74
C THR A 423 0.24 13.59 -2.46
N ILE A 424 0.11 14.39 -1.41
CA ILE A 424 -0.44 13.96 -0.11
C ILE A 424 -1.85 13.36 -0.26
N ASP A 425 -2.68 13.84 -1.19
CA ASP A 425 -4.02 13.28 -1.44
C ASP A 425 -3.97 11.77 -1.73
N GLN A 426 -2.94 11.30 -2.43
CA GLN A 426 -2.82 9.88 -2.77
C GLN A 426 -2.65 9.02 -1.51
N VAL A 427 -1.95 9.57 -0.49
CA VAL A 427 -1.76 8.94 0.82
C VAL A 427 -3.04 9.04 1.64
N LEU A 428 -3.70 10.20 1.68
CA LEU A 428 -4.94 10.41 2.44
C LEU A 428 -6.09 9.52 1.95
N ILE A 429 -6.12 9.16 0.66
CA ILE A 429 -7.10 8.20 0.12
C ILE A 429 -7.03 6.82 0.80
N SER A 430 -5.90 6.45 1.42
CA SER A 430 -5.74 5.14 2.11
C SER A 430 -6.68 4.94 3.32
N VAL A 431 -7.16 6.03 3.91
CA VAL A 431 -8.08 6.02 5.06
C VAL A 431 -9.52 6.36 4.70
N LEU A 432 -9.79 6.73 3.45
CA LEU A 432 -11.14 7.01 2.96
C LEU A 432 -11.90 5.72 2.61
N PRO A 433 -13.25 5.70 2.66
CA PRO A 433 -14.07 4.54 2.35
C PRO A 433 -14.16 4.28 0.82
N VAL A 434 -13.02 4.01 0.19
CA VAL A 434 -12.91 3.76 -1.25
C VAL A 434 -12.45 2.34 -1.57
N LYS A 435 -12.82 1.86 -2.77
CA LYS A 435 -12.45 0.53 -3.27
C LYS A 435 -10.92 0.36 -3.33
N HIS A 436 -10.42 -0.75 -2.77
CA HIS A 436 -9.00 -1.12 -2.67
C HIS A 436 -8.15 -0.18 -1.79
N ARG A 437 -8.73 0.50 -0.79
CA ARG A 437 -7.96 1.34 0.15
C ARG A 437 -6.81 0.56 0.82
N PHE A 438 -7.02 -0.71 1.12
CA PHE A 438 -6.04 -1.60 1.76
C PHE A 438 -4.79 -1.86 0.90
N ILE A 439 -4.86 -1.71 -0.43
CA ILE A 439 -3.66 -1.80 -1.30
C ILE A 439 -2.73 -0.61 -1.01
N ARG A 440 -3.31 0.58 -0.84
CA ARG A 440 -2.55 1.78 -0.44
C ARG A 440 -2.04 1.61 0.99
N GLY A 441 -2.89 1.11 1.89
CA GLY A 441 -2.52 0.81 3.27
C GLY A 441 -1.28 -0.10 3.38
N LEU A 442 -1.25 -1.20 2.62
CA LEU A 442 -0.07 -2.08 2.54
C LEU A 442 1.16 -1.37 1.97
N GLY A 443 1.01 -0.69 0.83
CA GLY A 443 2.14 0.02 0.21
C GLY A 443 2.75 1.07 1.13
N ILE A 444 1.92 1.80 1.88
CA ILE A 444 2.37 2.77 2.89
C ILE A 444 2.96 2.04 4.10
N GLY A 445 2.30 1.01 4.62
CA GLY A 445 2.69 0.26 5.84
C GLY A 445 4.05 -0.43 5.76
N ARG A 446 4.50 -0.79 4.56
CA ARG A 446 5.85 -1.34 4.35
C ARG A 446 6.91 -0.28 4.03
N SER A 447 6.53 0.99 3.89
CA SER A 447 7.41 2.07 3.46
C SER A 447 7.80 2.99 4.61
N VAL A 448 8.91 3.70 4.45
CA VAL A 448 9.11 4.98 5.14
C VAL A 448 8.25 6.02 4.42
N LEU A 449 7.20 6.50 5.09
CA LEU A 449 6.36 7.58 4.57
C LEU A 449 6.96 8.93 4.96
N ILE A 450 7.41 9.69 3.99
CA ILE A 450 7.89 11.07 4.15
C ILE A 450 6.77 12.00 3.70
N VAL A 451 6.33 12.92 4.55
CA VAL A 451 5.31 13.92 4.24
C VAL A 451 5.90 15.30 4.36
N ASP A 452 5.89 16.05 3.27
CA ASP A 452 6.50 17.38 3.19
C ASP A 452 5.50 18.50 3.40
N GLU A 453 6.01 19.61 3.97
CA GLU A 453 5.28 20.84 4.26
C GLU A 453 3.96 20.67 5.03
N VAL A 454 4.00 19.89 6.12
CA VAL A 454 2.82 19.61 6.96
C VAL A 454 2.17 20.88 7.54
N HIS A 455 2.93 21.98 7.65
CA HIS A 455 2.40 23.28 8.09
C HIS A 455 1.37 23.90 7.13
N ALA A 456 1.36 23.49 5.86
CA ALA A 456 0.47 24.05 4.84
C ALA A 456 -0.93 23.39 4.85
N TYR A 457 -1.15 22.36 5.67
CA TYR A 457 -2.37 21.57 5.63
C TYR A 457 -3.48 22.18 6.47
N ASP A 458 -4.71 22.15 5.93
CA ASP A 458 -5.90 22.60 6.65
C ASP A 458 -6.37 21.60 7.71
N THR A 459 -7.40 21.96 8.48
CA THR A 459 -7.95 21.11 9.55
C THR A 459 -8.46 19.77 9.04
N TYR A 460 -9.02 19.72 7.83
CA TYR A 460 -9.58 18.49 7.25
C TYR A 460 -8.46 17.52 6.86
N MET A 461 -7.45 18.01 6.15
CA MET A 461 -6.25 17.25 5.78
C MET A 461 -5.50 16.74 7.01
N ASN A 462 -5.39 17.56 8.07
CA ASN A 462 -4.78 17.13 9.33
C ASN A 462 -5.55 15.96 9.98
N GLY A 463 -6.89 16.00 9.97
CA GLY A 463 -7.70 14.88 10.48
C GLY A 463 -7.48 13.57 9.70
N LEU A 464 -7.34 13.66 8.37
CA LEU A 464 -7.00 12.50 7.55
C LEU A 464 -5.57 12.03 7.79
N LEU A 465 -4.60 12.95 7.92
CA LEU A 465 -3.21 12.62 8.22
C LEU A 465 -3.12 11.89 9.57
N GLU A 466 -3.82 12.36 10.61
CA GLU A 466 -3.89 11.66 11.90
C GLU A 466 -4.42 10.22 11.77
N ALA A 467 -5.44 9.99 10.94
CA ALA A 467 -5.94 8.66 10.67
C ALA A 467 -4.90 7.78 9.95
N VAL A 468 -4.15 8.35 9.00
CA VAL A 468 -3.03 7.66 8.34
C VAL A 468 -1.94 7.30 9.35
N LEU A 469 -1.55 8.24 10.22
CA LEU A 469 -0.52 8.02 11.22
C LEU A 469 -0.92 6.93 12.22
N LYS A 470 -2.18 6.90 12.67
CA LYS A 470 -2.70 5.81 13.52
C LYS A 470 -2.63 4.45 12.81
N ALA A 471 -3.10 4.39 11.57
CA ALA A 471 -3.02 3.15 10.79
C ALA A 471 -1.57 2.68 10.58
N GLN A 472 -0.62 3.60 10.43
CA GLN A 472 0.81 3.28 10.38
C GLN A 472 1.35 2.84 11.74
N ALA A 473 0.95 3.51 12.82
CA ALA A 473 1.34 3.16 14.17
C ALA A 473 0.86 1.74 14.54
N ASP A 474 -0.33 1.32 14.10
CA ASP A 474 -0.88 -0.02 14.36
C ASP A 474 -0.01 -1.11 13.71
N VAL A 475 0.45 -0.90 12.48
CA VAL A 475 1.23 -1.89 11.70
C VAL A 475 2.74 -1.79 11.90
N GLY A 476 3.20 -0.81 12.67
CA GLY A 476 4.62 -0.62 12.97
C GLY A 476 5.38 0.07 11.84
N GLY A 477 4.70 0.95 11.12
CA GLY A 477 5.28 1.77 10.07
C GLY A 477 6.24 2.84 10.60
N SER A 478 6.97 3.46 9.68
CA SER A 478 7.87 4.58 9.96
C SER A 478 7.45 5.80 9.16
N VAL A 479 7.30 6.94 9.84
CA VAL A 479 6.84 8.19 9.21
C VAL A 479 7.80 9.32 9.54
N ILE A 480 8.10 10.16 8.54
CA ILE A 480 8.89 11.38 8.68
C ILE A 480 8.03 12.55 8.21
N LEU A 481 7.70 13.47 9.11
CA LEU A 481 6.99 14.71 8.82
C LEU A 481 7.99 15.85 8.72
N LEU A 482 8.00 16.55 7.59
CA LEU A 482 8.84 17.72 7.38
C LEU A 482 7.98 18.98 7.49
N SER A 483 8.52 19.97 8.19
CA SER A 483 7.86 21.26 8.31
C SER A 483 8.87 22.40 8.49
N ALA A 484 8.54 23.57 7.97
CA ALA A 484 9.22 24.81 8.33
C ALA A 484 9.04 25.11 9.83
N THR A 485 7.79 25.06 10.30
CA THR A 485 7.38 25.31 11.70
C THR A 485 6.07 24.60 11.98
N LEU A 486 5.86 23.99 13.15
CA LEU A 486 4.55 23.46 13.55
C LEU A 486 4.06 24.09 14.85
N PRO A 487 2.79 24.54 14.93
CA PRO A 487 2.19 24.92 16.21
C PRO A 487 2.29 23.77 17.22
N MET A 488 2.70 24.07 18.45
CA MET A 488 2.91 23.09 19.53
C MET A 488 1.75 22.10 19.67
N LYS A 489 0.50 22.60 19.66
CA LYS A 489 -0.71 21.77 19.78
C LYS A 489 -0.87 20.78 18.62
N GLN A 490 -0.58 21.22 17.38
CA GLN A 490 -0.66 20.36 16.21
C GLN A 490 0.45 19.30 16.24
N LYS A 491 1.69 19.70 16.56
CA LYS A 491 2.81 18.77 16.72
C LYS A 491 2.50 17.69 17.76
N GLN A 492 1.97 18.07 18.92
CA GLN A 492 1.60 17.11 19.96
C GLN A 492 0.53 16.14 19.46
N LYS A 493 -0.53 16.65 18.82
CA LYS A 493 -1.61 15.83 18.27
C LYS A 493 -1.11 14.80 17.26
N LEU A 494 -0.12 15.16 16.44
CA LEU A 494 0.52 14.23 15.50
C LEU A 494 1.38 13.19 16.24
N LEU A 495 2.22 13.61 17.19
CA LEU A 495 3.08 12.70 17.98
C LEU A 495 2.28 11.68 18.81
N ASP A 496 1.10 12.07 19.29
CA ASP A 496 0.22 11.22 20.11
C ASP A 496 -0.37 10.02 19.34
N THR A 497 -0.21 9.99 18.02
CA THR A 497 -0.67 8.85 17.20
C THR A 497 0.22 7.61 17.32
N TYR A 498 1.48 7.74 17.78
CA TYR A 498 2.48 6.66 17.78
C TYR A 498 2.87 6.12 19.16
N GLY A 499 2.40 6.71 20.25
CA GLY A 499 2.73 6.24 21.60
C GLY A 499 2.10 7.07 22.71
N LEU A 500 2.04 6.48 23.91
CA LEU A 500 1.50 7.13 25.11
C LEU A 500 2.43 8.26 25.59
N HIS A 501 1.83 9.28 26.20
CA HIS A 501 2.54 10.39 26.84
C HIS A 501 3.37 9.91 28.02
N THR A 502 4.66 9.62 27.80
CA THR A 502 5.57 9.23 28.88
C THR A 502 6.53 10.34 29.34
N ASP A 503 6.66 11.42 28.57
CA ASP A 503 7.51 12.56 28.95
C ASP A 503 6.67 13.74 29.46
N PRO A 504 7.10 14.42 30.53
CA PRO A 504 6.62 15.76 30.84
C PRO A 504 6.79 16.67 29.62
N VAL A 505 5.77 17.48 29.35
CA VAL A 505 5.81 18.54 28.33
C VAL A 505 6.83 19.60 28.78
N GLU A 506 8.11 19.36 28.57
CA GLU A 506 9.09 20.44 28.59
C GLU A 506 8.93 21.24 27.30
N ASN A 507 8.55 22.51 27.48
CA ASN A 507 8.56 23.56 26.46
C ASN A 507 10.00 23.78 25.95
N ASN A 508 10.54 22.85 25.17
CA ASN A 508 11.79 23.11 24.47
C ASN A 508 11.50 24.02 23.26
N SER A 509 11.99 25.25 23.33
CA SER A 509 11.91 26.26 22.27
C SER A 509 13.05 26.15 21.26
N ALA A 510 13.86 25.09 21.30
CA ALA A 510 14.94 24.85 20.35
C ALA A 510 14.40 24.77 18.91
N TYR A 511 15.11 25.44 18.01
CA TYR A 511 14.80 25.47 16.60
C TYR A 511 16.11 25.70 15.83
N PRO A 512 16.48 24.85 14.86
CA PRO A 512 15.80 23.63 14.38
C PRO A 512 15.68 22.49 15.42
N LEU A 513 14.75 21.56 15.20
CA LEU A 513 14.45 20.45 16.12
C LEU A 513 13.96 19.20 15.38
N ILE A 514 14.39 18.02 15.83
CA ILE A 514 13.85 16.71 15.42
C ILE A 514 13.24 16.05 16.66
N ASN A 515 11.96 15.66 16.57
CA ASN A 515 11.31 14.82 17.57
C ASN A 515 11.11 13.43 16.98
N TRP A 516 11.47 12.38 17.71
CA TRP A 516 11.18 11.00 17.36
C TRP A 516 10.29 10.36 18.43
N ARG A 517 9.26 9.63 18.01
CA ARG A 517 8.32 8.91 18.87
C ARG A 517 8.09 7.51 18.33
N GLY A 518 8.51 6.50 19.09
CA GLY A 518 8.11 5.11 18.90
C GLY A 518 7.03 4.71 19.91
N VAL A 519 6.58 3.45 19.84
CA VAL A 519 5.53 2.91 20.73
C VAL A 519 5.92 2.99 22.21
N ASN A 520 7.19 2.70 22.52
CA ASN A 520 7.70 2.57 23.89
C ASN A 520 8.74 3.63 24.27
N GLY A 521 8.91 4.68 23.47
CA GLY A 521 9.97 5.67 23.72
C GLY A 521 9.85 6.93 22.89
N ALA A 522 10.51 7.98 23.37
CA ALA A 522 10.60 9.26 22.69
C ALA A 522 12.01 9.82 22.84
N GLN A 523 12.47 10.51 21.80
CA GLN A 523 13.78 11.15 21.77
C GLN A 523 13.69 12.48 21.02
N ARG A 524 14.60 13.40 21.37
CA ARG A 524 14.67 14.74 20.80
C ARG A 524 16.11 15.03 20.41
N PHE A 525 16.28 15.72 19.29
CA PHE A 525 17.58 16.09 18.75
C PHE A 525 17.52 17.54 18.29
N ASP A 526 18.43 18.36 18.79
CA ASP A 526 18.59 19.75 18.40
C ASP A 526 20.05 20.05 18.07
N LEU A 527 20.31 21.30 17.66
CA LEU A 527 21.65 21.77 17.31
C LEU A 527 22.30 22.59 18.44
N LEU A 528 21.80 22.52 19.68
CA LEU A 528 22.36 23.30 20.79
C LEU A 528 23.80 22.88 21.12
N ALA A 529 24.13 21.60 20.95
CA ALA A 529 25.49 21.08 21.09
C ALA A 529 26.40 21.39 19.89
N HIS A 530 25.83 21.86 18.77
CA HIS A 530 26.51 22.17 17.51
C HIS A 530 26.14 23.57 17.01
N PRO A 531 26.45 24.65 17.76
CA PRO A 531 26.02 26.00 17.44
C PRO A 531 26.55 26.50 16.08
N GLU A 532 27.67 25.97 15.60
CA GLU A 532 28.22 26.22 14.26
C GLU A 532 27.32 25.71 13.13
N GLN A 533 26.43 24.77 13.42
CA GLN A 533 25.46 24.20 12.49
C GLN A 533 24.12 24.95 12.49
N LEU A 534 23.95 25.97 13.33
CA LEU A 534 22.72 26.76 13.36
C LEU A 534 22.54 27.56 12.06
N PRO A 535 21.30 27.72 11.56
CA PRO A 535 21.03 28.57 10.41
C PRO A 535 21.52 30.02 10.66
N PRO A 536 22.03 30.71 9.62
CA PRO A 536 22.47 32.09 9.75
C PRO A 536 21.29 32.99 10.14
N ARG A 537 21.54 33.94 11.03
CA ARG A 537 20.54 34.94 11.41
C ARG A 537 20.42 36.00 10.32
N PHE A 538 19.20 36.33 9.94
CA PHE A 538 18.88 37.43 9.05
C PHE A 538 17.70 38.23 9.61
N SER A 539 17.57 39.48 9.19
CA SER A 539 16.48 40.37 9.59
C SER A 539 15.58 40.66 8.40
N ILE A 540 14.27 40.49 8.59
CA ILE A 540 13.25 40.94 7.64
C ILE A 540 12.68 42.26 8.14
N GLN A 541 12.57 43.25 7.26
CA GLN A 541 11.86 44.50 7.53
C GLN A 541 10.49 44.46 6.83
N PRO A 542 9.39 44.16 7.53
CA PRO A 542 8.07 44.18 6.94
C PRO A 542 7.61 45.62 6.72
N GLU A 543 7.24 45.95 5.49
CA GLU A 543 6.64 47.24 5.14
C GLU A 543 5.19 47.02 4.68
N PRO A 544 4.19 47.41 5.47
CA PRO A 544 2.79 47.29 5.05
C PRO A 544 2.46 48.35 3.99
N ILE A 545 1.97 47.89 2.83
CA ILE A 545 1.47 48.74 1.74
C ILE A 545 -0.05 48.63 1.71
N TYR A 546 -0.74 49.76 1.87
CA TYR A 546 -2.21 49.82 1.87
C TYR A 546 -2.70 50.26 0.49
N LEU A 547 -3.42 49.38 -0.19
CA LEU A 547 -3.89 49.58 -1.57
C LEU A 547 -5.42 49.56 -1.63
N ALA A 548 -5.99 50.31 -2.58
CA ALA A 548 -7.42 50.23 -2.88
C ALA A 548 -7.79 48.81 -3.32
N ASP A 549 -8.87 48.27 -2.76
CA ASP A 549 -9.38 46.92 -3.04
C ASP A 549 -8.37 45.77 -2.82
N MET A 550 -7.26 46.04 -2.12
CA MET A 550 -6.13 45.09 -1.94
C MET A 550 -5.52 44.60 -3.27
N LEU A 551 -5.64 45.39 -4.34
CA LEU A 551 -5.08 45.06 -5.65
C LEU A 551 -3.81 45.89 -5.92
N PRO A 552 -2.76 45.30 -6.54
CA PRO A 552 -1.58 46.03 -6.96
C PRO A 552 -1.93 47.20 -7.90
N ASP A 553 -1.58 48.42 -7.47
CA ASP A 553 -1.77 49.64 -8.25
C ASP A 553 -0.53 49.94 -9.11
N LEU A 554 -0.62 50.95 -9.98
CA LEU A 554 0.51 51.34 -10.84
C LEU A 554 1.73 51.76 -10.01
N THR A 555 1.54 52.45 -8.89
CA THR A 555 2.61 52.90 -8.00
C THR A 555 3.44 51.73 -7.47
N MET A 556 2.79 50.64 -7.03
CA MET A 556 3.45 49.44 -6.57
C MET A 556 4.22 48.76 -7.71
N LEU A 557 3.64 48.65 -8.90
CA LEU A 557 4.29 48.03 -10.06
C LEU A 557 5.51 48.85 -10.54
N GLU A 558 5.42 50.17 -10.55
CA GLU A 558 6.55 51.07 -10.84
C GLU A 558 7.68 50.90 -9.81
N ARG A 559 7.34 50.77 -8.53
CA ARG A 559 8.30 50.49 -7.46
C ARG A 559 9.03 49.16 -7.69
N MET A 560 8.32 48.12 -8.14
CA MET A 560 8.93 46.82 -8.49
C MET A 560 9.93 46.97 -9.64
N ILE A 561 9.56 47.70 -10.70
CA ILE A 561 10.45 47.95 -11.85
C ILE A 561 11.67 48.77 -11.44
N ALA A 562 11.50 49.81 -10.63
CA ALA A 562 12.60 50.62 -10.12
C ALA A 562 13.61 49.77 -9.32
N ALA A 563 13.11 48.88 -8.46
CA ALA A 563 13.96 47.96 -7.71
C ALA A 563 14.67 46.96 -8.63
N ALA A 564 13.99 46.41 -9.64
CA ALA A 564 14.58 45.51 -10.62
C ALA A 564 15.67 46.19 -11.47
N ASN A 565 15.44 47.41 -11.93
CA ASN A 565 16.44 48.23 -12.63
C ASN A 565 17.65 48.56 -11.76
N ALA A 566 17.48 48.64 -10.44
CA ALA A 566 18.57 48.77 -9.48
C ALA A 566 19.33 47.44 -9.22
N GLY A 567 18.96 46.35 -9.91
CA GLY A 567 19.60 45.04 -9.84
C GLY A 567 18.94 44.06 -8.85
N ALA A 568 17.80 44.40 -8.24
CA ALA A 568 17.09 43.49 -7.34
C ALA A 568 16.30 42.41 -8.12
N GLN A 569 16.19 41.22 -7.55
CA GLN A 569 15.18 40.24 -7.97
C GLN A 569 13.89 40.49 -7.20
N VAL A 570 12.79 40.76 -7.91
CA VAL A 570 11.52 41.16 -7.29
C VAL A 570 10.45 40.12 -7.63
N CYS A 571 9.74 39.65 -6.61
CA CYS A 571 8.64 38.69 -6.76
C CYS A 571 7.35 39.29 -6.20
N LEU A 572 6.26 39.17 -6.96
CA LEU A 572 4.91 39.51 -6.52
C LEU A 572 4.08 38.23 -6.47
N ILE A 573 3.60 37.89 -5.28
CA ILE A 573 2.70 36.75 -5.07
C ILE A 573 1.28 37.28 -5.00
N CYS A 574 0.45 36.86 -5.96
CA CYS A 574 -0.98 37.20 -6.01
C CYS A 574 -1.82 36.01 -5.52
N ASN A 575 -2.90 36.31 -4.80
CA ASN A 575 -3.86 35.28 -4.35
C ASN A 575 -4.69 34.70 -5.50
N LEU A 576 -4.90 35.47 -6.58
CA LEU A 576 -5.75 35.11 -7.71
C LEU A 576 -4.98 35.20 -9.03
N VAL A 577 -5.33 34.30 -9.96
CA VAL A 577 -4.67 34.18 -11.28
C VAL A 577 -4.95 35.39 -12.17
N ASP A 578 -6.20 35.87 -12.20
CA ASP A 578 -6.60 37.05 -12.97
C ASP A 578 -5.85 38.30 -12.51
N VAL A 579 -5.66 38.49 -11.20
CA VAL A 579 -4.85 39.58 -10.65
C VAL A 579 -3.39 39.47 -11.12
N ALA A 580 -2.80 38.28 -11.06
CA ALA A 580 -1.44 38.05 -11.55
C ALA A 580 -1.30 38.38 -13.05
N GLN A 581 -2.27 37.96 -13.87
CA GLN A 581 -2.30 38.23 -15.31
C GLN A 581 -2.42 39.73 -15.62
N VAL A 582 -3.31 40.44 -14.93
CA VAL A 582 -3.47 41.89 -15.07
C VAL A 582 -2.18 42.62 -14.65
N CYS A 583 -1.58 42.23 -13.53
CA CYS A 583 -0.32 42.81 -13.08
C CYS A 583 0.81 42.56 -14.08
N TYR A 584 0.91 41.35 -14.63
CA TYR A 584 1.89 41.02 -15.66
C TYR A 584 1.73 41.86 -16.93
N GLN A 585 0.49 42.03 -17.42
CA GLN A 585 0.22 42.88 -18.58
C GLN A 585 0.64 44.33 -18.33
N ARG A 586 0.26 44.89 -17.16
CA ARG A 586 0.66 46.25 -16.77
C ARG A 586 2.18 46.39 -16.62
N LEU A 587 2.86 45.40 -16.04
CA LEU A 587 4.32 45.40 -15.92
C LEU A 587 4.99 45.38 -17.31
N LYS A 588 4.45 44.62 -18.28
CA LYS A 588 4.94 44.64 -19.66
C LYS A 588 4.74 46.00 -20.35
N GLU A 589 3.62 46.68 -20.10
CA GLU A 589 3.34 48.02 -20.64
C GLU A 589 4.25 49.10 -20.04
N LEU A 590 4.57 49.00 -18.75
CA LEU A 590 5.47 49.92 -18.05
C LEU A 590 6.95 49.70 -18.42
N ASN A 591 7.29 48.57 -19.04
CA ASN A 591 8.67 48.18 -19.29
C ASN A 591 9.27 48.88 -20.53
N ASN A 592 9.80 50.09 -20.34
CA ASN A 592 10.54 50.82 -21.37
C ASN A 592 12.04 50.44 -21.47
N THR A 593 12.53 49.39 -20.78
CA THR A 593 13.95 48.92 -20.78
C THR A 593 14.12 47.41 -20.49
N GLN A 594 15.37 46.92 -20.40
CA GLN A 594 15.85 45.51 -20.43
C GLN A 594 15.44 44.58 -19.26
N VAL A 595 14.41 44.87 -18.47
CA VAL A 595 14.03 44.00 -17.33
C VAL A 595 13.28 42.77 -17.86
N ASP A 596 13.77 41.58 -17.52
CA ASP A 596 13.07 40.33 -17.83
C ASP A 596 11.89 40.14 -16.86
N ILE A 597 10.71 39.83 -17.41
CA ILE A 597 9.47 39.70 -16.66
C ILE A 597 8.82 38.40 -17.09
N ASP A 598 8.58 37.56 -16.10
CA ASP A 598 7.94 36.25 -16.24
C ASP A 598 6.64 36.18 -15.44
N LEU A 599 5.74 35.29 -15.83
CA LEU A 599 4.47 35.01 -15.15
C LEU A 599 4.33 33.50 -14.95
N PHE A 600 4.12 33.10 -13.69
CA PHE A 600 3.93 31.72 -13.33
C PHE A 600 2.62 31.51 -12.57
N HIS A 601 1.73 30.69 -13.12
CA HIS A 601 0.54 30.15 -12.45
C HIS A 601 0.16 28.79 -13.07
N ALA A 602 -0.77 28.08 -12.42
CA ALA A 602 -1.27 26.78 -12.90
C ALA A 602 -2.16 26.90 -14.15
#